data_AF-A0A653PZC9-F1
#
_entry.id   AF-A0A653PZC9-F1
#
_cell.length_a   1.000
_cell.length_b   1.000
_cell.length_c   1.000
_cell.angle_alpha   90.00
_cell.angle_beta   90.00
_cell.angle_gamma   90.00
#
_symmetry.space_group_name_H-M   'P 1'
#
loop_
_entity.id
_entity.type
_entity.pdbx_description
1 polymer ?
#
loop_
_entity_poly.entity_id
_entity_poly.type
_entity_poly.pdbx_seq_one_letter_code
_entity_poly.pdbx_strand_id
1 'polypeptide(L)'
;MVRMSYVDSPLHGAAQVLLIVAMVVLALRVRRIVRMRAAHKAALAERDVMHTSPIGEPVEFRPGTWMVRLSDSEAVFGRSRDEAMVRAFRPRKIGALA
;
A
#
# COMPACT_ATOMS: atom_id res chain seq x y z
N MET A 1 42.04 -45.67 15.56
CA MET A 1 41.31 -44.44 15.96
C MET A 1 41.19 -43.58 14.70
N VAL A 2 40.13 -43.75 13.91
CA VAL A 2 39.94 -42.99 12.65
C VAL A 2 39.14 -41.74 13.00
N ARG A 3 39.83 -40.60 13.14
CA ARG A 3 39.16 -39.28 13.09
C ARG A 3 38.71 -39.05 11.65
N MET A 4 37.49 -39.45 11.35
CA MET A 4 36.83 -39.12 10.09
C MET A 4 36.47 -37.63 10.15
N SER A 5 37.36 -36.77 9.64
CA SER A 5 37.11 -35.33 9.51
C SER A 5 36.03 -35.12 8.45
N TYR A 6 34.78 -35.00 8.89
CA TYR A 6 33.64 -34.67 8.04
C TYR A 6 33.61 -33.17 7.65
N VAL A 7 34.68 -32.43 7.93
CA VAL A 7 34.70 -30.96 7.94
C VAL A 7 35.50 -30.35 6.79
N ASP A 8 36.33 -31.10 6.07
CA ASP A 8 37.33 -30.51 5.15
C ASP A 8 37.02 -30.66 3.65
N SER A 9 35.76 -30.48 3.24
CA SER A 9 35.44 -30.28 1.82
C SER A 9 35.04 -28.82 1.60
N PRO A 10 35.91 -27.97 1.00
CA PRO A 10 35.57 -26.57 0.71
C PRO A 10 34.33 -26.43 -0.18
N LEU A 11 34.00 -27.48 -0.94
CA LEU A 11 32.75 -27.59 -1.70
C LEU A 11 31.50 -27.63 -0.81
N HIS A 12 31.56 -28.25 0.37
CA HIS A 12 30.43 -28.33 1.29
C HIS A 12 30.14 -26.98 1.97
N GLY A 13 31.20 -26.27 2.36
CA GLY A 13 31.09 -24.89 2.86
C GLY A 13 30.53 -23.93 1.81
N ALA A 14 31.03 -24.03 0.57
CA ALA A 14 30.52 -23.22 -0.55
C ALA A 14 29.03 -23.52 -0.86
N ALA A 15 28.63 -24.80 -0.82
CA ALA A 15 27.25 -25.20 -1.01
C ALA A 15 26.32 -24.64 0.09
N GLN A 16 26.73 -24.66 1.36
CA GLN A 16 25.96 -24.08 2.46
C GLN A 16 25.78 -22.56 2.31
N VAL A 17 26.83 -21.83 1.93
CA VAL A 17 26.74 -20.37 1.72
C VAL A 17 25.77 -20.04 0.58
N LEU A 18 25.85 -20.76 -0.54
CA LEU A 18 24.93 -20.59 -1.67
C LEU A 18 23.47 -20.86 -1.26
N LEU A 19 23.24 -21.89 -0.43
CA LEU A 19 21.92 -22.25 0.05
C LEU A 19 21.35 -21.16 0.97
N ILE A 20 22.16 -20.60 1.86
CA ILE A 20 21.77 -19.47 2.73
C ILE A 20 21.43 -18.23 1.87
N VAL A 21 22.28 -17.89 0.91
CA VAL A 21 22.03 -16.76 0.00
C VAL A 21 20.73 -16.96 -0.78
N ALA A 22 20.50 -18.16 -1.31
CA ALA A 22 19.26 -18.49 -2.02
C ALA A 22 18.03 -18.36 -1.11
N MET A 23 18.10 -18.84 0.13
CA MET A 23 17.01 -18.70 1.11
C MET A 23 16.74 -17.23 1.45
N VAL A 24 17.78 -16.41 1.65
CA VAL A 24 17.61 -14.98 1.93
C VAL A 24 16.98 -14.26 0.73
N VAL A 25 17.45 -14.53 -0.49
CA VAL A 25 16.86 -13.95 -1.71
C VAL A 25 15.40 -14.36 -1.85
N LEU A 26 15.06 -15.62 -1.60
CA LEU A 26 13.69 -16.12 -1.62
C LEU A 26 12.82 -15.41 -0.58
N ALA A 27 13.30 -15.29 0.67
CA ALA A 27 12.59 -14.60 1.74
C ALA A 27 12.33 -13.12 1.41
N LEU A 28 13.33 -12.43 0.83
CA LEU A 28 13.19 -11.04 0.38
C LEU A 28 12.16 -10.91 -0.76
N ARG A 29 12.17 -11.83 -1.72
CA ARG A 29 11.19 -11.88 -2.83
C ARG A 29 9.78 -12.11 -2.32
N VAL A 30 9.58 -13.09 -1.43
CA VAL A 30 8.28 -13.38 -0.81
C VAL A 30 7.77 -12.15 -0.06
N ARG A 31 8.60 -11.52 0.77
CA ARG A 31 8.23 -10.30 1.50
C ARG A 31 7.82 -9.17 0.57
N ARG A 32 8.53 -9.00 -0.56
CA ARG A 32 8.19 -8.01 -1.59
C ARG A 32 6.85 -8.32 -2.24
N ILE A 33 6.60 -9.57 -2.61
CA ILE A 33 5.32 -10.01 -3.22
C ILE A 33 4.15 -9.78 -2.25
N VAL A 34 4.30 -10.13 -0.98
CA VAL A 34 3.27 -9.90 0.04
C VAL A 34 2.97 -8.41 0.22
N ARG A 35 4.01 -7.55 0.31
CA ARG A 35 3.83 -6.09 0.37
C ARG A 35 3.13 -5.54 -0.87
N MET A 36 3.51 -5.98 -2.06
CA MET A 36 2.89 -5.56 -3.32
C MET A 36 1.41 -5.96 -3.38
N ARG A 37 1.08 -7.19 -2.94
CA ARG A 37 -0.32 -7.65 -2.87
C ARG A 37 -1.14 -6.87 -1.85
N ALA A 38 -0.57 -6.54 -0.69
CA ALA A 38 -1.23 -5.70 0.31
C ALA A 38 -1.50 -4.29 -0.22
N ALA A 39 -0.51 -3.67 -0.88
CA ALA A 39 -0.67 -2.36 -1.50
C ALA A 39 -1.71 -2.38 -2.63
N HIS A 40 -1.72 -3.45 -3.44
CA HIS A 40 -2.71 -3.60 -4.52
C HIS A 40 -4.13 -3.77 -3.98
N LYS A 41 -4.32 -4.57 -2.93
CA LYS A 41 -5.63 -4.70 -2.25
C LYS A 41 -6.07 -3.39 -1.63
N ALA A 42 -5.16 -2.63 -1.01
CA ALA A 42 -5.47 -1.32 -0.47
C ALA A 42 -5.91 -0.35 -1.58
N ALA A 43 -5.16 -0.28 -2.69
CA ALA A 43 -5.50 0.58 -3.83
C ALA A 43 -6.83 0.21 -4.49
N LEU A 44 -7.17 -1.08 -4.56
CA LEU A 44 -8.48 -1.55 -5.03
C LEU A 44 -9.60 -1.12 -4.08
N ALA A 45 -9.42 -1.32 -2.77
CA ALA A 45 -10.41 -0.91 -1.77
C ALA A 45 -10.65 0.61 -1.79
N GLU A 46 -9.60 1.42 -1.95
CA GLU A 46 -9.74 2.87 -2.07
C GLU A 46 -10.52 3.28 -3.33
N ARG A 47 -10.27 2.61 -4.46
CA ARG A 47 -11.03 2.84 -5.71
C ARG A 47 -12.50 2.44 -5.57
N ASP A 48 -12.78 1.32 -4.93
CA ASP A 48 -14.16 0.85 -4.73
C ASP A 48 -14.95 1.82 -3.86
N VAL A 49 -14.35 2.32 -2.77
CA VAL A 49 -14.98 3.34 -1.92
C VAL A 49 -15.24 4.63 -2.71
N MET A 50 -14.28 5.08 -3.53
CA MET A 50 -14.46 6.26 -4.37
C MET A 50 -15.58 6.08 -5.40
N HIS A 51 -15.72 4.91 -6.03
CA HIS A 51 -16.77 4.64 -7.03
C HIS A 51 -18.17 4.42 -6.43
N THR A 52 -18.26 3.86 -5.22
CA THR A 52 -19.54 3.57 -4.55
C THR A 52 -20.06 4.73 -3.71
N SER A 53 -19.22 5.70 -3.36
CA SER A 53 -19.63 6.86 -2.56
C SER A 53 -20.57 7.79 -3.34
N PRO A 54 -21.71 8.23 -2.76
CA PRO A 54 -22.58 9.20 -3.39
C PRO A 54 -21.86 10.55 -3.60
N ILE A 55 -22.15 11.20 -4.73
CA ILE A 55 -21.63 12.55 -5.01
C ILE A 55 -22.30 13.54 -4.05
N GLY A 56 -21.49 14.42 -3.44
CA GLY A 56 -21.94 15.48 -2.55
C GLY A 56 -22.21 15.03 -1.11
N GLU A 57 -22.18 13.72 -0.83
CA GLU A 57 -22.39 13.19 0.52
C GLU A 57 -21.05 12.89 1.22
N PRO A 58 -20.94 13.19 2.52
CA PRO A 58 -19.74 12.87 3.29
C PRO A 58 -19.78 11.41 3.73
N VAL A 59 -18.76 10.65 3.35
CA VAL A 59 -18.55 9.24 3.71
C VAL A 59 -17.27 9.12 4.52
N GLU A 60 -17.26 8.26 5.54
CA GLU A 60 -16.04 7.94 6.27
C GLU A 60 -15.16 7.01 5.42
N PHE A 61 -14.01 7.52 4.96
CA PHE A 61 -13.09 6.80 4.08
C PHE A 61 -12.11 5.93 4.87
N ARG A 62 -11.62 6.46 5.99
CA ARG A 62 -10.81 5.76 6.99
C ARG A 62 -11.22 6.24 8.38
N PRO A 63 -10.96 5.49 9.45
CA PRO A 63 -11.26 5.94 10.81
C PRO A 63 -10.72 7.36 11.06
N GLY A 64 -11.62 8.31 11.30
CA GLY A 64 -11.27 9.72 11.53
C GLY A 64 -10.90 10.54 10.28
N THR A 65 -11.12 10.00 9.08
CA THR A 65 -10.93 10.69 7.79
C THR A 65 -12.20 10.61 6.96
N TRP A 66 -12.79 11.77 6.67
CA TRP A 66 -14.01 11.92 5.91
C TRP A 66 -13.70 12.37 4.49
N MET A 67 -14.48 11.87 3.54
CA MET A 67 -14.36 12.18 2.12
C MET A 67 -15.73 12.63 1.59
N VAL A 68 -15.75 13.67 0.77
CA VAL A 68 -16.92 14.07 -0.03
C VAL A 68 -16.51 13.97 -1.50
N ARG A 69 -17.22 13.14 -2.26
CA ARG A 69 -16.97 13.00 -3.70
C ARG A 69 -17.64 14.16 -4.44
N LEU A 70 -16.90 14.88 -5.27
CA LEU A 70 -17.40 15.98 -6.10
C LEU A 70 -17.75 15.53 -7.52
N SER A 71 -16.97 14.60 -8.06
CA SER A 71 -17.18 13.98 -9.38
C SER A 71 -16.56 12.58 -9.39
N ASP A 72 -16.59 11.89 -10.53
CA ASP A 72 -15.99 10.55 -10.66
C ASP A 72 -14.46 10.52 -10.52
N SER A 73 -13.80 11.68 -10.64
CA SER A 73 -12.33 11.80 -10.52
C SER A 73 -11.90 12.72 -9.40
N GLU A 74 -12.84 13.34 -8.69
CA GLU A 74 -12.55 14.38 -7.73
C GLU A 74 -13.26 14.12 -6.39
N ALA A 75 -12.48 14.19 -5.31
CA ALA A 75 -12.97 14.10 -3.95
C ALA A 75 -12.19 15.04 -3.03
N VAL A 76 -12.85 15.47 -1.96
CA VAL A 76 -12.29 16.35 -0.94
C VAL A 76 -12.27 15.62 0.39
N PHE A 77 -11.17 15.76 1.13
CA PHE A 77 -10.99 15.09 2.41
C PHE A 77 -10.99 16.10 3.58
N GLY A 78 -11.49 15.65 4.72
CA GLY A 78 -11.50 16.37 5.99
C GLY A 78 -11.24 15.43 7.18
N ARG A 79 -10.82 15.99 8.32
CA ARG A 79 -10.63 15.23 9.57
C ARG A 79 -11.95 15.06 10.34
N SER A 80 -12.99 15.75 9.90
CA SER A 80 -14.37 15.59 10.38
C SER A 80 -15.34 15.68 9.21
N ARG A 81 -16.57 15.19 9.42
CA ARG A 81 -17.68 15.28 8.46
C ARG A 81 -17.90 16.72 8.00
N ASP A 82 -17.97 17.65 8.95
CA ASP A 82 -18.23 19.06 8.67
C ASP A 82 -17.07 19.72 7.93
N GLU A 83 -15.81 19.39 8.29
CA GLU A 83 -14.64 19.91 7.59
C GLU A 83 -14.63 19.47 6.12
N ALA A 84 -14.96 18.21 5.84
CA ALA A 84 -15.04 17.69 4.48
C ALA A 84 -16.14 18.41 3.67
N MET A 85 -17.32 18.61 4.28
CA MET A 85 -18.44 19.34 3.66
C MET A 85 -18.10 20.81 3.38
N VAL A 86 -17.57 21.53 4.37
CA VAL A 86 -17.20 22.94 4.21
C VAL A 86 -16.16 23.12 3.11
N ARG A 87 -15.22 22.18 2.97
CA ARG A 87 -14.22 22.21 1.90
C ARG A 87 -14.82 21.85 0.53
N ALA A 88 -15.76 20.91 0.48
CA ALA A 88 -16.45 20.50 -0.74
C ALA A 88 -17.29 21.63 -1.34
N PHE A 89 -18.00 22.39 -0.51
CA PHE A 89 -18.89 23.48 -0.93
C PHE A 89 -18.25 24.87 -0.85
N ARG A 90 -16.95 24.96 -0.55
CA ARG A 90 -16.25 26.24 -0.60
C ARG A 90 -16.19 26.71 -2.05
N PRO A 91 -16.56 27.98 -2.36
CA PRO A 91 -16.40 28.50 -3.71
C PRO A 91 -14.92 28.46 -4.07
N ARG A 92 -14.56 27.57 -4.99
CA ARG A 92 -13.25 27.63 -5.63
C ARG A 92 -13.24 28.91 -6.44
N LYS A 93 -12.29 29.80 -6.16
CA LYS A 93 -11.94 30.85 -7.12
C LYS A 93 -11.57 30.12 -8.40
N ILE A 94 -12.48 30.11 -9.36
CA ILE A 94 -12.18 29.77 -10.74
C ILE A 94 -11.14 30.81 -11.12
N GLY A 95 -9.87 30.39 -11.13
CA GLY A 95 -8.79 31.22 -11.62
C GLY A 95 -9.20 31.67 -13.01
N ALA A 96 -9.28 32.97 -13.18
CA ALA A 96 -9.54 33.62 -14.44
C ALA A 96 -8.63 33.03 -15.51
N LEU A 97 -9.21 32.25 -16.42
CA LEU A 97 -8.69 32.11 -17.77
C LEU A 97 -9.24 33.31 -18.54
N ALA A 98 -8.54 34.43 -18.39
CA ALA A 98 -8.55 35.55 -19.32
C ALA A 98 -7.48 35.32 -20.39
#